data_AF-A0A317Y669-F1
#
_entry.id   AF-A0A317Y669-F1
#
_cell.length_a   1.000
_cell.length_b   1.000
_cell.length_c   1.000
_cell.angle_alpha   90.00
_cell.angle_beta   90.00
_cell.angle_gamma   90.00
#
_symmetry.space_group_name_H-M   'P 1'
#
loop_
_entity.id
_entity.type
_entity.pdbx_description
1 polymer ?
#
loop_
_entity_poly.entity_id
_entity_poly.type
_entity_poly.pdbx_seq_one_letter_code
_entity_poly.pdbx_strand_id
1 'polypeptide(L)'
;MSALPPDIGREDWLQALPRALVAGFVKADIDFQRKGEVSGTTATLVVIDGFTVTVASVGDSRCILDTQGGELQLLTVDHHLEENAEEREHVTASGGEVGRFNLFGGQEVGPLRCWPGGLCLSRSIGDRRWRIKEALHWHSVGEVGWRTGRMEVKRAMPRR
;
A
#
# COMPACT_ATOMS: atom_id res chain seq x y z
N MET A 1 -7.07 25.47 11.62
CA MET A 1 -5.97 24.62 12.13
C MET A 1 -5.09 24.28 10.95
N SER A 2 -3.80 24.61 11.01
CA SER A 2 -2.85 24.18 9.99
C SER A 2 -2.28 22.83 10.43
N ALA A 3 -2.30 21.83 9.55
CA ALA A 3 -1.59 20.57 9.77
C ALA A 3 -0.09 20.68 9.46
N LEU A 4 0.37 21.85 9.02
CA LEU A 4 1.79 22.13 8.81
C LEU A 4 2.48 22.28 10.17
N PRO A 5 3.57 21.54 10.41
CA PRO A 5 4.46 21.81 11.53
C PRO A 5 4.90 23.29 11.52
N PRO A 6 5.02 23.94 12.69
CA PRO A 6 5.30 25.37 12.77
C PRO A 6 6.69 25.78 12.24
N ASP A 7 7.58 24.80 12.07
CA ASP A 7 9.00 24.93 11.75
C ASP A 7 9.36 24.56 10.29
N ILE A 8 8.37 24.16 9.47
CA ILE A 8 8.60 23.74 8.09
C ILE A 8 7.78 24.57 7.08
N GLY A 9 8.41 24.96 5.98
CA GLY A 9 7.74 25.61 4.87
C GLY A 9 6.76 24.66 4.16
N ARG A 10 5.76 25.21 3.47
CA ARG A 10 4.78 24.41 2.71
C ARG A 10 5.44 23.49 1.68
N GLU A 11 6.46 23.98 0.97
CA GLU A 11 7.14 23.20 -0.06
C GLU A 11 7.93 22.03 0.55
N ASP A 12 8.72 22.31 1.59
CA ASP A 12 9.47 21.28 2.32
C ASP A 12 8.55 20.23 2.94
N TRP A 13 7.38 20.65 3.44
CA TRP A 13 6.33 19.75 3.90
C TRP A 13 5.84 18.82 2.80
N LEU A 14 5.50 19.38 1.63
CA LEU A 14 5.02 18.59 0.49
C LEU A 14 6.06 17.60 -0.03
N GLN A 15 7.35 17.94 0.08
CA GLN A 15 8.45 17.03 -0.25
C GLN A 15 8.65 15.95 0.80
N ALA A 16 8.44 16.27 2.08
CA ALA A 16 8.56 15.32 3.19
C ALA A 16 7.36 14.35 3.31
N LEU A 17 6.18 14.76 2.85
CA LEU A 17 4.91 14.03 2.98
C LEU A 17 5.01 12.56 2.56
N PRO A 18 5.52 12.19 1.36
CA PRO A 18 5.60 10.78 0.96
C PRO A 18 6.37 9.92 1.96
N ARG A 19 7.53 10.39 2.41
CA ARG A 19 8.36 9.67 3.38
C ARG A 19 7.68 9.60 4.75
N ALA A 20 7.02 10.68 5.18
CA ALA A 20 6.27 10.71 6.43
C ALA A 20 5.08 9.72 6.42
N LEU A 21 4.38 9.62 5.29
CA LEU A 21 3.29 8.65 5.10
C LEU A 21 3.82 7.23 5.20
N VAL A 22 4.93 6.91 4.51
CA VAL A 22 5.57 5.57 4.60
C VAL A 22 5.92 5.25 6.05
N ALA A 23 6.60 6.17 6.73
CA ALA A 23 6.98 6.00 8.13
C ALA A 23 5.76 5.81 9.04
N GLY A 24 4.67 6.52 8.76
CA GLY A 24 3.40 6.40 9.48
C GLY A 24 2.77 5.01 9.34
N PHE A 25 2.68 4.48 8.11
CA PHE A 25 2.15 3.13 7.88
C PHE A 25 3.05 2.05 8.50
N VAL A 26 4.37 2.18 8.37
CA VAL A 26 5.33 1.26 9.00
C VAL A 26 5.19 1.27 10.52
N LYS A 27 5.09 2.45 11.12
CA LYS A 27 4.87 2.58 12.56
C LYS A 27 3.53 1.96 12.97
N ALA A 28 2.45 2.24 12.23
CA ALA A 28 1.13 1.69 12.49
C ALA A 28 1.13 0.17 12.43
N ASP A 29 1.79 -0.43 11.43
CA ASP A 29 1.97 -1.90 11.37
C ASP A 29 2.76 -2.39 12.59
N ILE A 30 3.94 -1.83 12.89
CA ILE A 30 4.74 -2.25 14.05
C ILE A 30 3.95 -2.18 15.36
N ASP A 31 3.23 -1.08 15.59
CA ASP A 31 2.43 -0.88 16.80
C ASP A 31 1.23 -1.84 16.83
N PHE A 32 0.60 -2.12 15.70
CA PHE A 32 -0.46 -3.12 15.59
C PHE A 32 0.06 -4.53 15.87
N GLN A 33 1.20 -4.88 15.28
CA GLN A 33 1.90 -6.14 15.52
C GLN A 33 2.13 -6.31 17.03
N ARG A 34 2.74 -5.34 17.70
CA ARG A 34 3.03 -5.41 19.15
C ARG A 34 1.82 -5.78 20.02
N LYS A 35 0.59 -5.46 19.61
CA LYS A 35 -0.63 -5.84 20.34
C LYS A 35 -0.93 -7.33 20.33
N GLY A 36 -0.37 -8.10 19.40
CA GLY A 36 -0.61 -9.54 19.30
C GLY A 36 -1.82 -9.94 18.47
N GLU A 37 -2.48 -8.97 17.83
CA GLU A 37 -3.66 -9.20 17.01
C GLU A 37 -3.33 -9.95 15.72
N VAL A 38 -4.29 -10.76 15.26
CA VAL A 38 -4.16 -11.60 14.05
C VAL A 38 -4.94 -11.08 12.86
N SER A 39 -5.79 -10.07 13.05
CA SER A 39 -6.51 -9.42 11.96
C SER A 39 -5.61 -8.52 11.13
N GLY A 40 -6.13 -8.10 9.99
CA GLY A 40 -5.50 -7.11 9.14
C GLY A 40 -6.53 -6.12 8.61
N THR A 41 -6.02 -5.05 8.01
CA THR A 41 -6.87 -4.01 7.41
C THR A 41 -6.17 -3.37 6.22
N THR A 42 -6.98 -2.92 5.27
CA THR A 42 -6.54 -2.00 4.22
C THR A 42 -6.49 -0.59 4.78
N ALA A 43 -5.70 0.28 4.18
CA ALA A 43 -5.68 1.69 4.55
C ALA A 43 -5.36 2.54 3.32
N THR A 44 -6.18 3.57 3.08
CA THR A 44 -5.98 4.56 2.03
C THR A 44 -6.09 5.95 2.67
N LEU A 45 -5.00 6.70 2.64
CA LEU A 45 -4.90 8.04 3.22
C LEU A 45 -4.71 9.07 2.11
N VAL A 46 -5.53 10.12 2.14
CA VAL A 46 -5.50 11.22 1.17
C VAL A 46 -5.19 12.51 1.91
N VAL A 47 -4.10 13.16 1.51
CA VAL A 47 -3.69 14.49 2.00
C VAL A 47 -3.92 15.49 0.88
N ILE A 48 -4.80 16.46 1.12
CA ILE A 48 -5.10 17.54 0.19
C ILE A 48 -4.51 18.84 0.76
N ASP A 49 -3.60 19.45 0.01
CA ASP A 49 -2.98 20.73 0.34
C ASP A 49 -3.04 21.68 -0.86
N GLY A 50 -3.97 22.63 -0.83
CA GLY A 50 -4.28 23.49 -1.97
C GLY A 50 -4.66 22.66 -3.20
N PHE A 51 -3.87 22.78 -4.28
CA PHE A 51 -4.03 22.02 -5.52
C PHE A 51 -3.15 20.75 -5.58
N THR A 52 -2.58 20.31 -4.46
CA THR A 52 -1.85 19.04 -4.40
C THR A 52 -2.68 18.00 -3.68
N VAL A 53 -2.90 16.86 -4.34
CA VAL A 53 -3.45 15.65 -3.71
C VAL A 53 -2.34 14.62 -3.60
N THR A 54 -2.05 14.15 -2.39
CA THR A 54 -1.11 13.06 -2.12
C THR A 54 -1.88 11.88 -1.53
N VAL A 55 -1.80 10.72 -2.15
CA VAL A 55 -2.50 9.51 -1.72
C VAL A 55 -1.46 8.46 -1.33
N ALA A 56 -1.63 7.85 -0.16
CA ALA A 56 -0.87 6.68 0.29
C ALA A 56 -1.82 5.50 0.53
N SER A 57 -1.52 4.33 0.00
CA SER A 57 -2.41 3.15 0.16
C SER A 57 -1.69 1.83 0.40
N VAL A 58 -2.37 0.96 1.17
CA VAL A 58 -2.10 -0.48 1.31
C VAL A 58 -3.41 -1.26 1.25
N GLY A 59 -3.51 -2.19 0.30
CA GLY A 59 -4.64 -3.09 0.13
C GLY A 59 -5.26 -2.91 -1.24
N ASP A 60 -6.56 -3.18 -1.36
CA ASP A 60 -7.38 -3.04 -2.57
C ASP A 60 -8.43 -1.93 -2.43
N SER A 61 -8.33 -1.09 -1.40
CA SER A 61 -9.20 0.08 -1.25
C SER A 61 -8.78 1.20 -2.20
N ARG A 62 -9.70 1.61 -3.07
CA ARG A 62 -9.41 2.54 -4.18
C ARG A 62 -9.64 4.00 -3.82
N CYS A 63 -8.77 4.89 -4.32
CA CYS A 63 -9.01 6.33 -4.35
C CYS A 63 -9.17 6.80 -5.80
N ILE A 64 -10.28 7.45 -6.10
CA ILE A 64 -10.57 8.02 -7.42
C ILE A 64 -10.74 9.53 -7.25
N LEU A 65 -10.04 10.30 -8.07
CA LEU A 65 -10.15 11.75 -8.14
C LEU A 65 -11.01 12.13 -9.35
N ASP A 66 -12.13 12.77 -9.08
CA ASP A 66 -12.98 13.42 -10.06
C ASP A 66 -12.77 14.93 -9.98
N THR A 67 -12.33 15.53 -11.08
CA THR A 67 -12.16 16.98 -11.21
C THR A 67 -13.14 17.49 -12.24
N GLN A 68 -13.81 18.61 -11.95
CA GLN A 68 -14.72 19.25 -12.90
C GLN A 68 -14.03 19.48 -14.26
N GLY A 69 -14.58 18.90 -15.32
CA GLY A 69 -14.04 19.02 -16.68
C GLY A 69 -12.78 18.18 -16.98
N GLY A 70 -12.36 17.32 -16.05
CA GLY A 70 -11.27 16.36 -16.24
C GLY A 70 -11.74 14.92 -16.37
N GLU A 71 -10.80 14.02 -16.64
CA GLU A 71 -11.04 12.57 -16.60
C GLU A 71 -10.97 12.05 -15.16
N LEU A 72 -11.72 10.97 -14.88
CA LEU A 72 -11.62 10.24 -13.62
C LEU A 72 -10.21 9.64 -13.48
N GLN A 73 -9.51 10.00 -12.42
CA GLN A 73 -8.14 9.54 -12.16
C GLN A 73 -8.11 8.55 -11.01
N LEU A 74 -7.64 7.32 -11.27
CA LEU A 74 -7.37 6.34 -10.21
C LEU A 74 -6.02 6.64 -9.53
N LEU A 75 -6.07 7.03 -8.26
CA LEU A 75 -4.92 7.47 -7.47
C LEU A 75 -4.28 6.36 -6.61
N THR A 76 -4.76 5.13 -6.71
CA THR A 76 -4.20 3.94 -6.04
C THR A 76 -3.91 2.84 -7.06
N VAL A 77 -3.18 1.80 -6.66
CA VAL A 77 -3.11 0.52 -7.38
C VAL A 77 -3.58 -0.57 -6.42
N ASP A 78 -4.40 -1.48 -6.93
CA ASP A 78 -4.90 -2.59 -6.13
C ASP A 78 -3.76 -3.60 -5.88
N HIS A 79 -3.56 -3.96 -4.62
CA HIS A 79 -2.60 -4.98 -4.21
C HIS A 79 -3.19 -6.39 -4.22
N HIS A 80 -4.16 -6.64 -5.11
CA HIS A 80 -4.83 -7.93 -5.27
C HIS A 80 -4.05 -8.83 -6.24
N LEU A 81 -3.73 -10.07 -5.82
CA LEU A 81 -2.81 -10.96 -6.54
C LEU A 81 -3.34 -11.42 -7.90
N GLU A 82 -4.65 -11.48 -8.09
CA GLU A 82 -5.26 -11.82 -9.39
C GLU A 82 -4.93 -10.76 -10.45
N GLU A 83 -4.90 -9.50 -10.04
CA GLU A 83 -4.84 -8.35 -10.94
C GLU A 83 -3.41 -7.79 -11.09
N ASN A 84 -2.56 -8.00 -10.08
CA ASN A 84 -1.25 -7.36 -10.01
C ASN A 84 -0.08 -8.36 -10.10
N ALA A 85 0.56 -8.39 -11.27
CA ALA A 85 1.70 -9.27 -11.54
C ALA A 85 2.94 -8.93 -10.70
N GLU A 86 3.20 -7.64 -10.46
CA GLU A 86 4.33 -7.18 -9.65
C GLU A 86 4.18 -7.68 -8.20
N GLU A 87 2.97 -7.69 -7.67
CA GLU A 87 2.72 -8.23 -6.32
C GLU A 87 2.91 -9.75 -6.25
N ARG A 88 2.61 -10.49 -7.33
CA ARG A 88 2.89 -11.93 -7.39
C ARG A 88 4.39 -12.21 -7.40
N GLU A 89 5.13 -11.45 -8.19
CA GLU A 89 6.60 -11.54 -8.24
C GLU A 89 7.20 -11.18 -6.87
N HIS A 90 6.72 -10.11 -6.25
CA HIS A 90 7.16 -9.69 -4.92
C HIS A 90 6.90 -10.76 -3.85
N VAL A 91 5.71 -11.38 -3.84
CA VAL A 91 5.37 -12.49 -2.94
C VAL A 91 6.34 -13.65 -3.14
N THR A 92 6.58 -14.03 -4.40
CA THR A 92 7.46 -15.16 -4.75
C THR A 92 8.92 -14.88 -4.38
N ALA A 93 9.42 -13.68 -4.68
CA ALA A 93 10.77 -13.23 -4.35
C ALA A 93 11.00 -13.12 -2.84
N SER A 94 9.94 -12.91 -2.06
CA SER A 94 9.99 -12.88 -0.60
C SER A 94 9.96 -14.27 0.03
N GLY A 95 9.84 -15.35 -0.76
CA GLY A 95 9.76 -16.72 -0.28
C GLY A 95 8.36 -17.22 0.04
N GLY A 96 7.31 -16.53 -0.44
CA GLY A 96 5.93 -17.00 -0.36
C GLY A 96 5.48 -17.66 -1.65
N GLU A 97 4.36 -18.36 -1.60
CA GLU A 97 3.76 -19.00 -2.78
C GLU A 97 2.50 -18.25 -3.22
N VAL A 98 2.28 -18.14 -4.53
CA VAL A 98 1.03 -17.62 -5.09
C VAL A 98 0.28 -18.79 -5.71
N GLY A 99 -0.94 -19.04 -5.24
CA GLY A 99 -1.75 -20.13 -5.76
C GLY A 99 -3.21 -20.04 -5.34
N ARG A 100 -4.08 -20.71 -6.10
CA ARG A 100 -5.48 -20.90 -5.73
C ARG A 100 -5.59 -21.95 -4.63
N PHE A 101 -6.76 -22.03 -3.98
CA PHE A 101 -6.98 -23.07 -2.99
C PHE A 101 -7.12 -24.44 -3.69
N ASN A 102 -6.33 -25.43 -3.28
CA ASN A 102 -6.36 -26.76 -3.86
C ASN A 102 -7.18 -27.71 -2.97
N LEU A 103 -8.29 -28.22 -3.50
CA LEU A 103 -9.12 -29.23 -2.82
C LEU A 103 -8.45 -30.61 -2.91
N PHE A 104 -8.77 -31.51 -1.97
CA PHE A 104 -8.36 -32.91 -2.06
C PHE A 104 -8.77 -33.48 -3.43
N GLY A 105 -7.77 -33.79 -4.27
CA GLY A 105 -7.97 -34.23 -5.66
C GLY A 105 -7.34 -33.33 -6.74
N GLY A 106 -6.64 -32.25 -6.38
CA GLY A 106 -5.88 -31.42 -7.33
C GLY A 106 -6.70 -30.32 -8.01
N GLN A 107 -7.96 -30.13 -7.61
CA GLN A 107 -8.83 -29.10 -8.19
C GLN A 107 -8.55 -27.73 -7.53
N GLU A 108 -8.15 -26.77 -8.35
CA GLU A 108 -7.94 -25.38 -7.94
C GLU A 108 -9.23 -24.58 -7.95
N VAL A 109 -9.51 -23.85 -6.85
CA VAL A 109 -10.75 -23.09 -6.66
C VAL A 109 -10.47 -21.70 -6.08
N GLY A 110 -11.27 -20.73 -6.54
CA GLY A 110 -11.27 -19.36 -5.99
C GLY A 110 -10.11 -18.50 -6.49
N PRO A 111 -10.01 -17.24 -6.02
CA PRO A 111 -8.98 -16.29 -6.46
C PRO A 111 -7.57 -16.72 -6.08
N LEU A 112 -6.56 -16.12 -6.72
CA LEU A 112 -5.17 -16.23 -6.30
C LEU A 112 -4.98 -15.72 -4.87
N ARG A 113 -4.18 -16.46 -4.11
CA ARG A 113 -3.86 -16.17 -2.71
C ARG A 113 -2.36 -16.29 -2.47
N CYS A 114 -1.85 -15.53 -1.51
CA CYS A 114 -0.50 -15.69 -1.01
C CYS A 114 -0.48 -16.73 0.11
N TRP A 115 0.55 -17.56 0.12
CA TRP A 115 0.79 -18.60 1.10
C TRP A 115 2.15 -18.40 1.76
N PRO A 116 2.26 -18.69 3.08
CA PRO A 116 1.23 -19.25 3.96
C PRO A 116 0.15 -18.24 4.38
N GLY A 117 -1.11 -18.66 4.38
CA GLY A 117 -2.22 -17.90 4.99
C GLY A 117 -3.44 -17.67 4.12
N GLY A 118 -3.27 -17.77 2.80
CA GLY A 118 -4.40 -17.78 1.87
C GLY A 118 -5.04 -16.40 1.69
N LEU A 119 -4.32 -15.29 1.86
CA LEU A 119 -4.87 -13.95 1.65
C LEU A 119 -4.83 -13.59 0.15
N CYS A 120 -5.87 -12.95 -0.38
CA CYS A 120 -5.89 -12.52 -1.78
C CYS A 120 -5.08 -11.23 -2.04
N LEU A 121 -4.67 -10.57 -0.96
CA LEU A 121 -3.91 -9.33 -0.95
C LEU A 121 -2.45 -9.62 -0.58
N SER A 122 -1.53 -8.89 -1.19
CA SER A 122 -0.10 -8.95 -0.86
C SER A 122 0.30 -7.95 0.23
N ARG A 123 -0.53 -6.93 0.49
CA ARG A 123 -0.21 -5.80 1.37
C ARG A 123 -1.40 -5.37 2.22
N SER A 124 -1.14 -5.17 3.51
CA SER A 124 -2.10 -4.71 4.52
C SER A 124 -1.35 -4.21 5.76
N ILE A 125 -2.06 -3.55 6.67
CA ILE A 125 -1.59 -3.33 8.05
C ILE A 125 -2.05 -4.54 8.87
N GLY A 126 -1.14 -5.13 9.65
CA GLY A 126 -1.45 -6.33 10.44
C GLY A 126 -1.15 -7.63 9.70
N ASP A 127 -2.10 -8.58 9.71
CA ASP A 127 -1.97 -9.92 9.08
C ASP A 127 -0.70 -10.68 9.50
N ARG A 128 -0.32 -10.53 10.77
CA ARG A 128 0.88 -11.11 11.38
C ARG A 128 1.14 -12.56 11.02
N ARG A 129 0.08 -13.38 11.03
CA ARG A 129 0.16 -14.83 10.87
C ARG A 129 0.42 -15.25 9.43
N TRP A 130 0.18 -14.34 8.48
CA TRP A 130 0.12 -14.58 7.05
C TRP A 130 1.25 -13.86 6.29
N ARG A 131 2.17 -13.23 7.02
CA ARG A 131 3.29 -12.50 6.44
C ARG A 131 4.43 -13.44 6.05
N ILE A 132 4.86 -13.33 4.81
CA ILE A 132 6.08 -13.99 4.31
C ILE A 132 7.29 -13.32 4.98
N LYS A 133 8.14 -14.12 5.62
CA LYS A 133 9.11 -13.64 6.63
C LYS A 133 10.25 -12.76 6.07
N GLU A 134 10.53 -12.77 4.76
CA GLU A 134 11.70 -12.08 4.18
C GLU A 134 11.40 -10.74 3.48
N ALA A 135 10.14 -10.30 3.40
CA ALA A 135 9.75 -8.99 2.84
C ALA A 135 10.11 -7.79 3.76
N LEU A 136 11.23 -7.87 4.50
CA LEU A 136 11.76 -6.87 5.42
C LEU A 136 13.06 -6.21 4.94
N HIS A 137 13.56 -6.54 3.75
CA HIS A 137 14.70 -5.82 3.17
C HIS A 137 14.27 -4.44 2.67
N TRP A 138 14.40 -3.46 3.55
CA TRP A 138 14.27 -2.04 3.23
C TRP A 138 15.53 -1.58 2.49
N HIS A 139 15.43 -1.35 1.19
CA HIS A 139 16.46 -0.64 0.44
C HIS A 139 15.93 0.73 0.05
N SER A 140 16.62 1.77 0.53
CA SER A 140 16.41 3.13 0.08
C SER A 140 16.88 3.23 -1.36
N VAL A 141 15.96 3.48 -2.30
CA VAL A 141 16.34 3.84 -3.68
C VAL A 141 15.56 5.09 -4.07
N GLY A 142 16.30 6.00 -4.71
CA GLY A 142 15.96 7.40 -4.95
C GLY A 142 14.94 7.66 -6.05
N GLU A 143 15.03 8.89 -6.56
CA GLU A 143 14.08 9.65 -7.38
C GLU A 143 13.24 8.85 -8.40
N VAL A 144 12.01 9.35 -8.59
CA VAL A 144 10.89 8.86 -9.43
C VAL A 144 9.96 7.84 -8.73
N GLY A 145 8.95 8.38 -8.03
CA GLY A 145 7.82 7.62 -7.49
C GLY A 145 8.20 6.67 -6.34
N TRP A 146 8.07 7.13 -5.09
CA TRP A 146 8.38 6.33 -3.91
C TRP A 146 7.48 5.07 -3.84
N ARG A 147 7.97 3.94 -4.38
CA ARG A 147 7.43 2.58 -4.16
C ARG A 147 8.29 1.89 -3.09
N THR A 148 8.08 2.21 -1.82
CA THR A 148 8.80 1.53 -0.73
C THR A 148 8.04 0.27 -0.33
N GLY A 149 8.41 -0.89 -0.91
CA GLY A 149 8.20 -2.31 -0.48
C GLY A 149 6.83 -2.81 0.04
N ARG A 150 5.92 -1.94 0.44
CA ARG A 150 4.64 -2.22 1.10
C ARG A 150 3.59 -1.13 0.90
N MET A 151 3.97 0.09 0.49
CA MET A 151 3.07 1.24 0.37
C MET A 151 3.32 1.98 -0.94
N GLU A 152 2.24 2.43 -1.58
CA GLU A 152 2.31 3.27 -2.78
C GLU A 152 1.92 4.71 -2.44
N VAL A 153 2.67 5.69 -2.95
CA VAL A 153 2.31 7.12 -2.87
C VAL A 153 2.14 7.71 -4.27
N LYS A 154 0.96 8.25 -4.59
CA LYS A 154 0.70 9.02 -5.81
C LYS A 154 0.43 10.48 -5.49
N ARG A 155 0.91 11.38 -6.36
CA ARG A 155 0.64 12.82 -6.30
C ARG A 155 -0.04 13.29 -7.57
N ALA A 156 -1.15 14.01 -7.44
CA ALA A 156 -1.89 14.60 -8.56
C ALA A 156 -2.08 16.11 -8.33
N MET A 157 -2.13 16.87 -9.44
CA MET A 157 -2.54 18.27 -9.43
C MET A 157 -3.82 18.43 -10.29
N PRO A 158 -4.89 19.05 -9.77
CA PRO A 158 -6.06 19.40 -10.57
C PRO A 158 -5.69 20.34 -11.70
N ARG A 159 -6.33 20.17 -12.87
CA ARG A 159 -6.27 21.17 -13.94
C ARG A 159 -7.16 22.37 -13.55
N ARG A 160 -6.70 23.57 -13.90
CA ARG A 160 -7.46 24.83 -13.72
C ARG A 160 -8.61 24.92 -14.70
#